data_AF-A0A7V3HVT1-F1
#
_entry.id   AF-A0A7V3HVT1-F1
#
_cell.length_a   1.000
_cell.length_b   1.000
_cell.length_c   1.000
_cell.angle_alpha   90.00
_cell.angle_beta   90.00
_cell.angle_gamma   90.00
#
_symmetry.space_group_name_H-M   'P 1'
#
loop_
_entity.id
_entity.type
_entity.pdbx_description
1 polymer ?
#
loop_
_entity_poly.entity_id
_entity_poly.type
_entity_poly.pdbx_seq_one_letter_code
_entity_poly.pdbx_strand_id
1 'polypeptide(L)'
;MRKVLLSIAFLSTMAMLQLNAGEQFAMSDADRAMYKEMLENNPADIYVEEGGEILEEQLGGEEALQRFLGVSEKELPKYSAGFPRYVKKLGNVVGIDQVLQAMEVEQGKEKTKLKSGKMFSMLA
;
A
#
# COMPACT_ATOMS: atom_id res chain seq x y z
N MET A 1 11.86 -17.63 50.09
CA MET A 1 12.32 -16.35 49.50
C MET A 1 12.88 -16.48 48.08
N ARG A 2 13.87 -17.36 47.79
CA ARG A 2 14.42 -17.53 46.43
C ARG A 2 13.38 -17.81 45.33
N LYS A 3 12.37 -18.67 45.58
CA LYS A 3 11.32 -18.99 44.61
C LYS A 3 10.40 -17.79 44.29
N VAL A 4 10.10 -16.96 45.29
CA VAL A 4 9.28 -15.75 45.15
C VAL A 4 10.03 -14.68 44.35
N LEU A 5 11.34 -14.52 44.60
CA LEU A 5 12.19 -13.59 43.84
C LEU A 5 12.30 -14.00 42.36
N LEU A 6 12.37 -15.30 42.07
CA LEU A 6 12.40 -15.80 40.70
C LEU A 6 11.09 -15.52 39.94
N SER A 7 9.95 -15.71 40.60
CA SER A 7 8.63 -15.42 40.02
C SER A 7 8.43 -13.93 39.74
N ILE A 8 8.91 -13.06 40.65
CA ILE A 8 8.85 -11.60 40.45
C ILE A 8 9.75 -11.18 39.29
N ALA A 9 10.97 -11.73 39.20
CA ALA A 9 11.87 -11.47 38.08
C ALA A 9 11.24 -11.89 36.74
N PHE A 10 10.58 -13.05 36.71
CA PHE A 10 9.92 -13.56 35.50
C PHE A 10 8.70 -12.73 35.08
N LEU A 11 7.91 -12.23 36.04
CA LEU A 11 6.81 -11.31 35.79
C LEU A 11 7.32 -9.95 35.29
N SER A 12 8.42 -9.44 35.83
CA SER A 12 9.02 -8.18 35.37
C SER A 12 9.57 -8.28 33.95
N THR A 13 10.16 -9.40 33.55
CA THR A 13 10.65 -9.60 32.18
C THR A 13 9.50 -9.78 31.19
N MET A 14 8.42 -10.48 31.56
CA MET A 14 7.23 -10.57 30.71
C MET A 14 6.55 -9.20 30.52
N ALA A 15 6.47 -8.37 31.56
CA ALA A 15 5.92 -7.02 31.46
C ALA A 15 6.75 -6.11 30.53
N MET A 16 8.09 -6.16 30.62
CA MET A 16 8.96 -5.42 29.70
C MET A 16 8.89 -5.94 28.25
N LEU A 17 8.76 -7.25 28.06
CA LEU A 17 8.57 -7.85 26.73
C LEU A 17 7.24 -7.44 26.08
N GLN A 18 6.16 -7.30 26.85
CA GLN A 18 4.88 -6.81 26.34
C GLN A 18 4.90 -5.32 25.96
N LEU A 19 5.64 -4.50 26.71
CA LEU A 19 5.79 -3.07 26.40
C LEU A 19 6.61 -2.82 25.13
N ASN A 20 7.67 -3.60 24.91
CA ASN A 20 8.54 -3.44 23.73
C ASN A 20 7.98 -4.09 22.44
N ALA A 21 7.04 -5.03 22.54
CA ALA A 21 6.43 -5.66 21.37
C ALA A 21 5.49 -4.72 20.59
N GLY A 22 4.93 -3.70 21.26
CA GLY A 22 4.12 -2.66 20.61
C GLY A 22 4.92 -1.69 19.74
N GLU A 23 6.21 -1.51 20.03
CA GLU A 23 7.09 -0.58 19.30
C GLU A 23 7.63 -1.18 17.99
N GLN A 24 7.68 -2.51 17.85
CA GLN A 24 8.22 -3.16 16.65
C GLN A 24 7.32 -2.98 15.40
N PHE A 25 6.05 -2.62 15.58
CA PHE A 25 5.10 -2.38 14.47
C PHE A 25 4.74 -0.90 14.26
N ALA A 26 5.26 0.00 15.10
CA ALA A 26 4.96 1.41 15.02
C ALA A 26 6.22 2.19 14.62
N MET A 27 6.10 2.99 13.57
CA MET A 27 7.09 4.01 13.18
C MET A 27 7.61 4.74 14.42
N SER A 28 8.93 4.91 14.59
CA SER A 28 9.48 5.54 15.79
C SER A 28 9.08 7.03 15.87
N ASP A 29 9.25 7.67 17.03
CA ASP A 29 9.03 9.12 17.13
C ASP A 29 9.98 9.92 16.22
N ALA A 30 11.21 9.43 16.04
CA ALA A 30 12.17 10.02 15.12
C ALA A 30 11.70 9.89 13.66
N ASP A 31 11.19 8.72 13.28
CA ASP A 31 10.63 8.51 11.95
C ASP A 31 9.40 9.42 11.75
N ARG A 32 8.49 9.51 12.73
CA ARG A 32 7.32 10.41 12.71
C ARG A 32 7.71 11.88 12.53
N ALA A 33 8.77 12.32 13.19
CA ALA A 33 9.29 13.68 13.04
C ALA A 33 9.86 13.90 11.63
N MET A 34 10.67 12.96 11.15
CA MET A 34 11.24 13.00 9.80
C MET A 34 10.16 13.06 8.72
N TYR A 35 9.13 12.20 8.78
CA TYR A 35 8.03 12.22 7.82
C TYR A 35 7.22 13.53 7.87
N LYS A 36 7.06 14.15 9.04
CA LYS A 36 6.41 15.47 9.16
C LYS A 36 7.22 16.58 8.49
N GLU A 37 8.54 16.55 8.60
CA GLU A 37 9.42 17.50 7.92
C GLU A 37 9.45 17.25 6.40
N MET A 38 9.30 16.00 5.97
CA MET A 38 9.26 15.59 4.57
C MET A 38 7.89 15.78 3.89
N LEU A 39 6.85 16.25 4.58
CA LEU A 39 5.53 16.47 3.97
C LEU A 39 5.56 17.48 2.82
N GLU A 40 6.50 18.44 2.85
CA GLU A 40 6.65 19.44 1.79
C GLU A 40 7.64 19.01 0.69
N ASN A 41 8.46 17.98 0.93
CA ASN A 41 9.49 17.49 0.00
C ASN A 41 9.56 15.96 0.06
N ASN A 42 8.42 15.29 -0.16
CA ASN A 42 8.36 13.85 -0.07
C ASN A 42 8.98 13.25 -1.34
N PRO A 43 10.07 12.47 -1.25
CA PRO A 43 10.67 11.85 -2.43
C PRO A 43 9.73 10.89 -3.17
N ALA A 44 8.64 10.45 -2.53
CA ALA A 44 7.61 9.64 -3.18
C ALA A 44 6.82 10.41 -4.24
N ASP A 45 6.73 11.75 -4.14
CA ASP A 45 5.93 12.57 -5.05
C ASP A 45 6.39 12.45 -6.51
N ILE A 46 7.70 12.22 -6.72
CA ILE A 46 8.27 11.93 -8.05
C ILE A 46 7.64 10.68 -8.66
N TYR A 47 7.45 9.63 -7.86
CA TYR A 47 6.85 8.38 -8.32
C TYR A 47 5.34 8.51 -8.54
N VAL A 48 4.66 9.37 -7.76
CA VAL A 48 3.24 9.69 -7.94
C VAL A 48 3.03 10.42 -9.26
N GLU A 49 3.86 11.43 -9.56
CA GLU A 49 3.83 12.16 -10.84
C GLU A 49 4.13 11.23 -12.02
N GLU A 50 5.23 10.47 -11.97
CA GLU A 50 5.60 9.51 -13.01
C GLU A 50 4.50 8.45 -13.22
N GLY A 51 3.97 7.91 -12.13
CA GLY A 51 2.90 6.92 -12.15
C GLY A 51 1.61 7.45 -12.76
N GLY A 52 1.24 8.67 -12.40
CA GLY A 52 0.09 9.39 -12.94
C GLY A 52 0.21 9.62 -14.44
N GLU A 53 1.37 10.09 -14.92
CA GLU A 53 1.64 10.26 -16.35
C GLU A 53 1.53 8.92 -17.11
N ILE A 54 2.12 7.85 -16.57
CA ILE A 54 2.04 6.52 -17.19
C ILE A 54 0.59 6.04 -17.25
N LEU A 55 -0.19 6.20 -16.17
CA LEU A 55 -1.59 5.79 -16.13
C LEU A 55 -2.42 6.57 -17.15
N GLU A 56 -2.23 7.88 -17.23
CA GLU A 56 -2.94 8.77 -18.17
C GLU A 56 -2.63 8.39 -19.62
N GLU A 57 -1.34 8.40 -19.99
CA GLU A 57 -0.91 8.19 -21.38
C GLU A 57 -1.06 6.74 -21.84
N GLN A 58 -0.81 5.77 -20.95
CA GLN A 58 -0.74 4.35 -21.31
C GLN A 58 -1.96 3.56 -20.91
N LEU A 59 -2.83 4.04 -20.04
CA LEU A 59 -4.01 3.26 -19.66
C LEU A 59 -5.31 4.03 -19.74
N GLY A 60 -5.27 5.33 -20.11
CA GLY A 60 -6.44 6.18 -20.22
C GLY A 60 -6.90 6.77 -18.90
N GLY A 61 -5.98 6.86 -17.92
CA GLY A 61 -6.17 7.57 -16.68
C GLY A 61 -7.15 6.93 -15.71
N GLU A 62 -7.57 7.71 -14.73
CA GLU A 62 -8.58 7.32 -13.75
C GLU A 62 -9.92 6.98 -14.40
N GLU A 63 -10.26 7.64 -15.52
CA GLU A 63 -11.52 7.40 -16.21
C GLU A 63 -11.59 5.97 -16.76
N ALA A 64 -10.50 5.48 -17.38
CA ALA A 64 -10.41 4.11 -17.83
C ALA A 64 -10.43 3.11 -16.66
N LEU A 65 -9.76 3.42 -15.55
CA LEU A 65 -9.75 2.59 -14.35
C LEU A 65 -11.17 2.48 -13.75
N GLN A 66 -11.91 3.58 -13.64
CA GLN A 66 -13.28 3.56 -13.15
C GLN A 66 -14.18 2.72 -14.07
N ARG A 67 -14.05 2.87 -15.40
CA ARG A 67 -14.84 2.10 -16.38
C ARG A 67 -14.52 0.62 -16.28
N PHE A 68 -13.25 0.26 -16.09
CA PHE A 68 -12.82 -1.12 -15.91
C PHE A 68 -13.42 -1.74 -14.64
N LEU A 69 -13.40 -0.99 -13.53
CA LEU A 69 -13.92 -1.44 -12.23
C LEU A 69 -15.45 -1.33 -12.11
N GLY A 70 -16.11 -0.59 -12.99
CA GLY A 70 -17.55 -0.36 -12.97
C GLY A 70 -18.00 0.49 -11.78
N VAL A 71 -17.22 1.49 -11.40
CA VAL A 71 -17.46 2.39 -10.25
C VAL A 71 -17.57 3.83 -10.73
N SER A 72 -18.17 4.71 -9.93
CA SER A 72 -18.17 6.14 -10.25
C SER A 72 -16.86 6.81 -9.82
N GLU A 73 -16.51 7.94 -10.45
CA GLU A 73 -15.31 8.74 -10.14
C GLU A 73 -15.24 9.07 -8.65
N LYS A 74 -16.37 9.49 -8.08
CA LYS A 74 -16.50 9.82 -6.65
C LYS A 74 -16.27 8.63 -5.73
N GLU A 75 -16.52 7.42 -6.20
CA GLU A 75 -16.33 6.19 -5.42
C GLU A 75 -14.95 5.58 -5.62
N LEU A 76 -14.22 5.95 -6.69
CA LEU A 76 -12.94 5.37 -7.05
C LEU A 76 -11.92 5.45 -5.90
N PRO A 77 -11.70 6.59 -5.21
CA PRO A 77 -10.73 6.65 -4.11
C PRO A 77 -11.05 5.67 -2.98
N LYS A 78 -12.32 5.62 -2.56
CA LYS A 78 -12.78 4.71 -1.51
C LYS A 78 -12.71 3.24 -1.96
N TYR A 79 -13.00 2.98 -3.23
CA TYR A 79 -12.97 1.65 -3.81
C TYR A 79 -11.53 1.12 -3.91
N SER A 80 -10.59 1.96 -4.36
CA SER A 80 -9.15 1.68 -4.46
C SER A 80 -8.52 1.42 -3.09
N ALA A 81 -8.89 2.20 -2.07
CA ALA A 81 -8.44 1.96 -0.69
C ALA A 81 -8.90 0.61 -0.11
N GLY A 82 -9.90 -0.02 -0.72
CA GLY A 82 -10.42 -1.33 -0.31
C GLY A 82 -9.69 -2.54 -0.90
N PHE A 83 -8.66 -2.35 -1.71
CA PHE A 83 -7.85 -3.45 -2.23
C PHE A 83 -6.92 -4.04 -1.15
N PRO A 84 -6.56 -5.34 -1.22
CA PRO A 84 -6.99 -6.32 -2.23
C PRO A 84 -8.45 -6.73 -2.04
N ARG A 85 -9.15 -6.95 -3.15
CA ARG A 85 -10.59 -7.25 -3.12
C ARG A 85 -11.06 -8.10 -4.29
N TYR A 86 -12.24 -8.68 -4.14
CA TYR A 86 -12.91 -9.37 -5.24
C TYR A 86 -13.35 -8.37 -6.31
N VAL A 87 -12.90 -8.60 -7.55
CA VAL A 87 -13.30 -7.84 -8.73
C VAL A 87 -14.13 -8.74 -9.64
N LYS A 88 -15.42 -8.43 -9.78
CA LYS A 88 -16.39 -9.28 -10.50
C LYS A 88 -15.97 -9.56 -11.95
N LYS A 89 -15.42 -8.56 -12.65
CA LYS A 89 -14.94 -8.69 -14.03
C LYS A 89 -13.81 -9.73 -14.17
N LEU A 90 -12.99 -9.88 -13.13
CA LEU A 90 -11.86 -10.81 -13.11
C LEU A 90 -12.19 -12.15 -12.43
N GLY A 91 -13.35 -12.25 -11.76
CA GLY A 91 -13.77 -13.46 -11.07
C GLY A 91 -12.85 -13.89 -9.92
N ASN A 92 -12.03 -12.98 -9.38
CA ASN A 92 -11.02 -13.31 -8.37
C ASN A 92 -10.76 -12.14 -7.40
N VAL A 93 -10.15 -12.45 -6.25
CA VAL A 93 -9.56 -11.45 -5.34
C VAL A 93 -8.21 -11.04 -5.88
N VAL A 94 -8.04 -9.74 -6.13
CA VAL A 94 -6.84 -9.20 -6.77
C VAL A 94 -6.36 -7.93 -6.08
N GLY A 95 -5.08 -7.60 -6.28
CA GLY A 95 -4.49 -6.29 -5.99
C GLY A 95 -4.73 -5.28 -7.11
N ILE A 96 -4.41 -4.00 -6.87
CA ILE A 96 -4.50 -2.95 -7.89
C ILE A 96 -3.51 -3.21 -9.03
N ASP A 97 -2.31 -3.72 -8.72
CA ASP A 97 -1.30 -4.11 -9.71
C ASP A 97 -1.83 -5.12 -10.76
N GLN A 98 -2.58 -6.10 -10.31
CA GLN A 98 -3.21 -7.12 -11.14
C GLN A 98 -4.38 -6.55 -11.94
N VAL A 99 -5.09 -5.55 -11.42
CA VAL A 99 -6.09 -4.78 -12.18
C VAL A 99 -5.41 -4.02 -13.31
N LEU A 100 -4.31 -3.31 -13.03
CA LEU A 100 -3.55 -2.58 -14.06
C LEU A 100 -3.01 -3.52 -15.14
N GLN A 101 -2.45 -4.69 -14.77
CA GLN A 101 -2.06 -5.71 -15.75
C GLN A 101 -3.24 -6.20 -16.61
N ALA A 102 -4.41 -6.38 -16.00
CA ALA A 102 -5.60 -6.81 -16.74
C ALA A 102 -6.06 -5.71 -17.73
N MET A 103 -5.97 -4.44 -17.34
CA MET A 103 -6.21 -3.30 -18.23
C MET A 103 -5.22 -3.26 -19.38
N GLU A 104 -3.92 -3.46 -19.11
CA GLU A 104 -2.88 -3.55 -20.16
C GLU A 104 -3.24 -4.63 -21.18
N VAL A 105 -3.60 -5.83 -20.73
CA VAL A 105 -3.98 -6.95 -21.61
C VAL A 105 -5.24 -6.65 -22.40
N GLU A 106 -6.27 -6.06 -21.78
CA GLU A 106 -7.53 -5.71 -22.47
C GLU A 106 -7.32 -4.66 -23.55
N GLN A 107 -6.33 -3.79 -23.37
CA GLN A 107 -5.90 -2.79 -24.37
C GLN A 107 -4.88 -3.33 -25.38
N GLY A 108 -4.54 -4.62 -25.34
CA GLY A 108 -3.57 -5.24 -26.25
C GLY A 108 -2.11 -4.85 -25.99
N LYS A 109 -1.80 -4.34 -24.79
CA LYS A 109 -0.45 -3.92 -24.37
C LYS A 109 0.30 -5.07 -23.72
N GLU A 110 1.62 -4.93 -23.66
CA GLU A 110 2.48 -5.86 -22.93
C GLU A 110 2.26 -5.69 -21.42
N LYS A 111 2.23 -6.81 -20.69
CA LYS A 111 2.07 -6.81 -19.23
C LYS A 111 3.32 -6.28 -18.55
N THR A 112 3.18 -5.19 -17.82
CA THR A 112 4.22 -4.69 -16.92
C THR A 112 4.43 -5.67 -15.78
N LYS A 113 5.67 -6.07 -15.49
CA LYS A 113 5.99 -7.01 -14.41
C LYS A 113 5.57 -6.44 -13.05
N LEU A 114 4.89 -7.24 -12.21
CA LEU A 114 4.34 -6.82 -10.91
C LEU A 114 5.38 -6.15 -9.99
N LYS A 115 6.61 -6.68 -9.94
CA LYS A 115 7.71 -6.14 -9.13
C LYS A 115 8.70 -5.32 -9.95
N SER A 116 8.19 -4.41 -10.77
CA SER A 116 9.02 -3.47 -11.55
C SER A 116 8.86 -2.05 -11.01
N GLY A 117 9.87 -1.21 -11.24
CA GLY A 117 9.79 0.23 -10.92
C GLY A 117 8.55 0.86 -11.53
N LYS A 118 8.29 0.58 -12.82
CA LYS A 118 7.09 1.04 -13.54
C LYS A 118 5.78 0.68 -12.82
N MET A 119 5.62 -0.57 -12.38
CA MET A 119 4.42 -0.97 -11.64
C MET A 119 4.33 -0.27 -10.29
N PHE A 120 5.45 -0.08 -9.60
CA PHE A 120 5.46 0.65 -8.33
C PHE A 120 5.13 2.13 -8.50
N SER A 121 5.63 2.79 -9.56
CA SER A 121 5.25 4.17 -9.86
C SER A 121 3.74 4.28 -10.10
N MET A 122 3.15 3.40 -10.93
CA MET A 122 1.68 3.40 -11.18
C MET A 122 0.82 3.09 -9.94
N LEU A 123 1.40 2.59 -8.85
CA LEU A 123 0.71 2.27 -7.60
C LEU A 123 0.93 3.31 -6.49
N ALA A 124 1.81 4.28 -6.73
CA ALA A 124 2.26 5.26 -5.73
C ALA A 124 1.13 6.20 -5.27
#